data_AF-A0A7S0J688-F1
#
_entry.id   AF-A0A7S0J688-F1
#
_cell.length_a   1.000
_cell.length_b   1.000
_cell.length_c   1.000
_cell.angle_alpha   90.00
_cell.angle_beta   90.00
_cell.angle_gamma   90.00
#
_symmetry.space_group_name_H-M   'P 1'
#
loop_
_entity.id
_entity.type
_entity.pdbx_description
1 polymer ?
#
loop_
_entity_poly.entity_id
_entity_poly.type
_entity_poly.pdbx_seq_one_letter_code
_entity_poly.pdbx_strand_id
1 'polypeptide(L)'
;RPFWHSFNHAGIKTFQALMRDNISQVYVLFSNHLDIGYTANRAGSSSGAVVDDYFNIHIPKAIATANHARERGGVPYKWMTHSWLVSAYRNCNSTKINRQGPAFPSDVTCPSDAALAVFEAAVRRGDISWHAF
;
A
#
# COMPACT_ATOMS: atom_id res chain seq x y z
N ARG A 1 52.35 42.12 -23.82
CA ARG A 1 51.65 42.29 -22.52
C ARG A 1 50.17 42.06 -22.78
N PRO A 2 49.56 41.03 -22.18
CA PRO A 2 48.75 41.17 -20.96
C PRO A 2 49.20 40.14 -19.90
N PHE A 3 49.36 40.47 -18.62
CA PHE A 3 48.38 40.73 -17.56
C PHE A 3 47.44 39.55 -17.27
N TRP A 4 47.94 38.59 -16.48
CA TRP A 4 47.16 37.55 -15.83
C TRP A 4 46.74 38.04 -14.43
N HIS A 5 45.44 38.06 -14.16
CA HIS A 5 44.91 38.18 -12.80
C HIS A 5 44.57 36.80 -12.25
N SER A 6 45.08 36.55 -11.04
CA SER A 6 44.83 35.37 -10.23
C SER A 6 43.37 35.32 -9.81
N PHE A 7 42.68 34.22 -10.10
CA PHE A 7 41.40 33.90 -9.47
C PHE A 7 41.66 33.07 -8.21
N ASN A 8 41.21 33.61 -7.07
CA ASN A 8 41.39 33.04 -5.74
C ASN A 8 40.67 31.70 -5.56
N HIS A 9 41.36 30.75 -4.94
CA HIS A 9 40.92 29.40 -4.54
C HIS A 9 39.84 29.37 -3.43
N ALA A 10 39.10 30.45 -3.21
CA ALA A 10 38.14 30.56 -2.10
C ALA A 10 36.72 30.07 -2.45
N GLY A 11 36.40 29.89 -3.74
CA GLY A 11 35.04 29.52 -4.19
C GLY A 11 34.73 28.02 -4.25
N ILE A 12 35.73 27.14 -4.22
CA ILE A 12 35.54 25.68 -4.39
C ILE A 12 35.33 24.97 -3.05
N LYS A 13 35.79 25.55 -1.93
CA LYS A 13 35.66 24.92 -0.61
C LYS A 13 34.25 24.99 -0.02
N THR A 14 33.41 25.91 -0.48
CA THR A 14 32.04 26.09 0.03
C THR A 14 31.03 25.15 -0.63
N PHE A 15 31.35 24.57 -1.80
CA PHE A 15 30.47 23.60 -2.48
C PHE A 15 30.64 22.14 -2.01
N GLN A 16 31.75 21.80 -1.35
CA GLN A 16 31.95 20.47 -0.75
C GLN A 16 31.41 20.36 0.68
N ALA A 17 31.07 21.49 1.31
CA ALA A 17 30.57 21.57 2.68
C ALA A 17 29.04 21.55 2.79
N LEU A 18 28.32 21.60 1.66
CA LEU A 18 26.88 21.44 1.59
C LEU A 18 26.57 20.11 0.90
N MET A 19 26.00 19.17 1.66
CA MET A 19 25.39 17.91 1.20
C MET A 19 26.32 16.70 0.97
N ARG A 20 27.03 16.30 2.02
CA ARG A 20 27.13 14.86 2.32
C ARG A 20 26.16 14.57 3.46
N ASP A 21 24.89 14.46 3.13
CA ASP A 21 23.91 13.94 4.07
C ASP A 21 24.34 12.50 4.40
N ASN A 22 24.78 12.29 5.64
CA ASN A 22 25.24 10.99 6.13
C ASN A 22 24.04 10.07 6.41
N ILE A 23 23.30 9.72 5.35
CA ILE A 23 22.14 8.84 5.42
C ILE A 23 22.64 7.39 5.60
N SER A 24 22.43 6.83 6.80
CA SER A 24 22.83 5.46 7.14
C SER A 24 21.74 4.43 6.89
N GLN A 25 20.48 4.86 6.79
CA GLN A 25 19.35 3.96 6.68
C GLN A 25 18.18 4.58 5.92
N VAL A 26 17.57 3.77 5.06
CA VAL A 26 16.33 4.09 4.34
C VAL A 26 15.38 2.93 4.56
N TYR A 27 14.18 3.24 5.05
CA TYR A 27 13.10 2.28 5.19
C TYR A 27 12.11 2.45 4.03
N VAL A 28 11.85 1.35 3.32
CA VAL A 28 10.84 1.32 2.25
C VAL A 28 9.59 0.65 2.81
N LEU A 29 8.48 1.38 2.83
CA LEU A 29 7.18 0.87 3.25
C LEU A 29 6.27 0.75 2.02
N PHE A 30 5.79 -0.46 1.76
CA PHE A 30 4.74 -0.68 0.77
C PHE A 30 3.39 -0.45 1.44
N SER A 31 2.66 0.55 0.98
CA SER A 31 1.33 0.89 1.46
C SER A 31 0.43 1.28 0.30
N ASN A 32 -0.86 1.36 0.55
CA ASN A 32 -1.82 2.02 -0.35
C ASN A 32 -2.45 3.22 0.36
N HIS A 33 -2.93 4.19 -0.42
CA HIS A 33 -3.97 5.12 0.02
C HIS A 33 -5.34 4.50 -0.29
N LEU A 34 -6.35 4.70 0.56
CA LEU A 34 -7.68 4.16 0.34
C LEU A 34 -8.69 5.28 0.10
N ASP A 35 -8.97 5.55 -1.17
CA ASP A 35 -10.03 6.46 -1.59
C ASP A 35 -11.28 5.67 -1.96
N ILE A 36 -12.34 5.70 -1.17
CA ILE A 36 -13.58 4.98 -1.53
C ILE A 36 -14.45 5.90 -2.40
N GLY A 37 -14.73 5.47 -3.62
CA GLY A 37 -15.60 6.20 -4.55
C GLY A 37 -14.88 7.04 -5.61
N TYR A 38 -13.54 7.01 -5.69
CA TYR A 38 -12.79 7.77 -6.71
C TYR A 38 -12.99 7.26 -8.14
N THR A 39 -13.43 6.01 -8.30
CA THR A 39 -13.51 5.34 -9.61
C THR A 39 -14.90 5.43 -10.25
N ALA A 40 -14.96 5.09 -11.53
CA ALA A 40 -16.20 5.00 -12.29
C ALA A 40 -17.17 4.00 -11.64
N ASN A 41 -18.46 4.27 -11.81
CA ASN A 41 -19.50 3.41 -11.29
C ASN A 41 -19.43 2.01 -11.95
N ARG A 42 -19.21 0.97 -11.15
CA ARG A 42 -19.31 -0.43 -11.58
C ARG A 42 -20.45 -1.11 -10.83
N ALA A 43 -21.33 -1.79 -11.58
CA ALA A 43 -22.51 -2.48 -11.03
C ALA A 43 -23.39 -1.59 -10.13
N GLY A 44 -23.46 -0.29 -10.42
CA GLY A 44 -24.26 0.66 -9.67
C GLY A 44 -23.50 1.37 -8.56
N SER A 45 -22.26 1.02 -8.19
CA SER A 45 -21.58 1.61 -7.03
C SER A 45 -20.11 1.93 -7.28
N SER A 46 -19.72 3.21 -7.22
CA SER A 46 -18.30 3.60 -7.23
C SER A 46 -17.57 3.15 -5.96
N SER A 47 -18.24 3.22 -4.81
CA SER A 47 -17.68 2.76 -3.53
C SER A 47 -17.53 1.25 -3.50
N GLY A 48 -18.57 0.52 -3.94
CA GLY A 48 -18.52 -0.93 -4.10
C GLY A 48 -17.44 -1.36 -5.09
N ALA A 49 -17.29 -0.64 -6.20
CA ALA A 49 -16.25 -0.92 -7.19
C ALA A 49 -14.84 -0.94 -6.56
N VAL A 50 -14.49 0.11 -5.81
CA VAL A 50 -13.16 0.18 -5.16
C VAL A 50 -12.97 -0.96 -4.17
N VAL A 51 -13.92 -1.18 -3.26
CA VAL A 51 -13.76 -2.20 -2.22
C VAL A 51 -13.71 -3.61 -2.83
N ASP A 52 -14.51 -3.88 -3.85
CA ASP A 52 -14.51 -5.16 -4.56
C ASP A 52 -13.16 -5.44 -5.24
N ASP A 53 -12.50 -4.42 -5.82
CA ASP A 53 -11.13 -4.55 -6.34
C ASP A 53 -10.12 -4.83 -5.23
N TYR A 54 -10.26 -4.23 -4.05
CA TYR A 54 -9.40 -4.58 -2.92
C TYR A 54 -9.57 -6.04 -2.51
N PHE A 55 -10.81 -6.52 -2.46
CA PHE A 55 -11.13 -7.87 -2.01
C PHE A 55 -10.66 -8.94 -3.01
N ASN A 56 -10.91 -8.70 -4.29
CA ASN A 56 -10.73 -9.71 -5.34
C ASN A 56 -9.42 -9.55 -6.12
N ILE A 57 -8.76 -8.40 -6.03
CA ILE A 57 -7.57 -8.10 -6.82
C ILE A 57 -6.39 -7.73 -5.92
N HIS A 58 -6.50 -6.68 -5.10
CA HIS A 58 -5.31 -6.13 -4.41
C HIS A 58 -4.85 -7.01 -3.24
N ILE A 59 -5.76 -7.48 -2.38
CA ILE A 59 -5.40 -8.39 -1.29
C ILE A 59 -4.78 -9.70 -1.83
N PRO A 60 -5.40 -10.43 -2.78
CA PRO A 60 -4.79 -11.62 -3.36
C PRO A 60 -3.44 -11.35 -4.01
N LYS A 61 -3.29 -10.23 -4.74
CA LYS A 61 -2.01 -9.86 -5.36
C LYS A 61 -0.93 -9.58 -4.32
N ALA A 62 -1.23 -8.86 -3.25
CA ALA A 62 -0.25 -8.60 -2.19
C ALA A 62 0.26 -9.90 -1.56
N ILE A 63 -0.64 -10.88 -1.33
CA ILE A 63 -0.26 -12.21 -0.82
C ILE A 63 0.60 -12.96 -1.84
N ALA A 64 0.22 -12.96 -3.12
CA ALA A 64 1.02 -13.58 -4.18
C ALA A 64 2.41 -12.96 -4.30
N THR A 65 2.51 -11.63 -4.23
CA THR A 65 3.80 -10.90 -4.24
C THR A 65 4.66 -11.28 -3.02
N ALA A 66 4.07 -11.38 -1.82
CA ALA A 66 4.78 -11.85 -0.63
C ALA A 66 5.31 -13.28 -0.79
N ASN A 67 4.51 -14.17 -1.37
CA ASN A 67 4.92 -15.55 -1.65
C ASN A 67 6.08 -15.62 -2.63
N HIS A 68 5.98 -14.91 -3.75
CA HIS A 68 7.06 -14.86 -4.73
C HIS A 68 8.34 -14.23 -4.18
N ALA A 69 8.25 -13.18 -3.37
CA ALA A 69 9.42 -12.59 -2.71
C ALA A 69 10.13 -13.59 -1.80
N ARG A 70 9.35 -14.41 -1.07
CA ARG A 70 9.87 -15.46 -0.18
C ARG A 70 10.50 -16.61 -0.95
N GLU A 71 9.84 -17.09 -2.00
CA GLU A 71 10.37 -18.16 -2.88
C GLU A 71 11.72 -17.79 -3.50
N ARG A 72 11.92 -16.51 -3.81
CA ARG A 72 13.19 -15.99 -4.35
C ARG A 72 14.29 -15.81 -3.30
N GLY A 73 13.99 -15.98 -2.01
CA GLY A 73 14.96 -15.83 -0.92
C GLY A 73 15.49 -14.41 -0.72
N GLY A 74 14.79 -13.39 -1.24
CA GLY A 74 15.19 -11.99 -1.15
C GLY A 74 14.61 -11.25 0.06
N VAL A 75 14.58 -9.92 -0.04
CA VAL A 75 13.92 -9.06 0.98
C VAL A 75 12.42 -9.40 1.02
N PRO A 76 11.84 -9.71 2.18
CA PRO A 76 10.42 -10.00 2.30
C PRO A 76 9.56 -8.82 1.85
N TYR A 77 8.54 -9.07 1.04
CA TYR A 77 7.52 -8.08 0.74
C TYR A 77 6.47 -8.08 1.86
N LYS A 78 6.24 -6.89 2.43
CA LYS A 78 5.22 -6.65 3.45
C LYS A 78 4.37 -5.46 3.01
N TRP A 79 3.06 -5.63 3.01
CA TRP A 79 2.11 -4.61 2.59
C TRP A 79 1.28 -4.12 3.77
N MET A 80 1.33 -2.82 4.03
CA MET A 80 0.52 -2.16 5.03
C MET A 80 -0.76 -1.60 4.38
N THR A 81 -1.92 -1.86 4.97
CA THR A 81 -3.20 -1.33 4.50
C THR A 81 -4.03 -0.73 5.63
N HIS A 82 -5.33 -0.48 5.41
CA HIS A 82 -6.22 0.22 6.33
C HIS A 82 -6.95 -0.75 7.27
N SER A 83 -7.01 -0.43 8.57
CA SER A 83 -7.71 -1.23 9.59
C SER A 83 -9.19 -1.49 9.23
N TRP A 84 -9.90 -0.46 8.73
CA TRP A 84 -11.28 -0.58 8.30
C TRP A 84 -11.43 -1.58 7.15
N LEU A 85 -10.53 -1.54 6.15
CA LEU A 85 -10.58 -2.44 5.00
C LEU A 85 -10.33 -3.90 5.43
N VAL A 86 -9.39 -4.12 6.36
CA VAL A 86 -9.15 -5.44 6.95
C VAL A 86 -10.38 -5.94 7.70
N SER A 87 -10.99 -5.08 8.52
CA SER A 87 -12.22 -5.43 9.23
C SER A 87 -13.36 -5.76 8.27
N ALA A 88 -13.55 -4.95 7.23
CA ALA A 88 -14.56 -5.16 6.21
C ALA A 88 -14.32 -6.47 5.42
N TYR A 89 -13.08 -6.80 5.10
CA TYR A 89 -12.74 -8.07 4.42
C TYR A 89 -13.09 -9.28 5.29
N ARG A 90 -12.66 -9.26 6.55
CA ARG A 90 -12.88 -10.36 7.51
C ARG A 90 -14.35 -10.52 7.92
N ASN A 91 -15.08 -9.42 7.97
CA ASN A 91 -16.47 -9.36 8.42
C ASN A 91 -17.41 -8.96 7.28
N CYS A 92 -17.12 -9.35 6.03
CA CYS A 92 -17.84 -8.83 4.86
C CYS A 92 -19.35 -9.10 4.91
N ASN A 93 -19.76 -10.26 5.42
CA ASN A 93 -21.18 -10.60 5.49
C ASN A 93 -21.99 -9.67 6.41
N SER A 94 -21.38 -9.20 7.50
CA SER A 94 -22.00 -8.24 8.44
C SER A 94 -21.69 -6.79 8.09
N THR A 95 -20.60 -6.52 7.38
CA THR A 95 -20.21 -5.18 6.90
C THR A 95 -20.92 -4.88 5.59
N LYS A 96 -22.14 -4.31 5.66
CA LYS A 96 -22.88 -3.92 4.46
C LYS A 96 -22.27 -2.66 3.83
N ILE A 97 -21.60 -2.83 2.71
CA ILE A 97 -21.03 -1.75 1.89
C ILE A 97 -21.97 -1.55 0.72
N ASN A 98 -22.89 -0.59 0.84
CA ASN A 98 -23.80 -0.24 -0.23
C ASN A 98 -24.22 1.23 -0.18
N ARG A 99 -24.88 1.69 -1.24
CA ARG A 99 -25.42 3.06 -1.31
C ARG A 99 -26.86 3.20 -0.80
N GLN A 100 -27.56 2.09 -0.57
CA GLN A 100 -29.00 2.07 -0.31
C GLN A 100 -29.36 1.98 1.18
N GLY A 101 -28.38 1.65 2.02
CA GLY A 101 -28.53 1.50 3.47
C GLY A 101 -28.53 0.04 3.96
N PRO A 102 -28.65 -0.15 5.28
CA PRO A 102 -28.43 -1.45 5.93
C PRO A 102 -29.48 -2.52 5.60
N ALA A 103 -30.65 -2.14 5.09
CA ALA A 103 -31.70 -3.07 4.67
C ALA A 103 -31.43 -3.75 3.31
N PHE A 104 -30.41 -3.31 2.58
CA PHE A 104 -30.09 -3.78 1.24
C PHE A 104 -28.84 -4.66 1.23
N PRO A 105 -28.67 -5.54 0.21
CA PRO A 105 -27.46 -6.33 0.03
C PRO A 105 -26.21 -5.46 -0.09
N SER A 106 -25.03 -6.07 0.09
CA SER A 106 -23.77 -5.36 -0.15
C SER A 106 -23.53 -5.21 -1.65
N ASP A 107 -22.93 -4.09 -2.07
CA ASP A 107 -22.49 -3.82 -3.45
C ASP A 107 -21.17 -4.54 -3.80
N VAL A 108 -20.64 -5.38 -2.90
CA VAL A 108 -19.34 -6.07 -3.04
C VAL A 108 -19.51 -7.58 -2.95
N THR A 109 -18.63 -8.31 -3.61
CA THR A 109 -18.53 -9.76 -3.50
C THR A 109 -17.65 -10.11 -2.30
N CYS A 110 -18.23 -10.78 -1.30
CA CYS A 110 -17.46 -11.20 -0.13
C CYS A 110 -16.44 -12.30 -0.46
N PRO A 111 -15.27 -12.30 0.20
CA PRO A 111 -14.29 -13.37 0.03
C PRO A 111 -14.88 -14.72 0.47
N SER A 112 -14.46 -15.79 -0.20
CA SER A 112 -14.78 -17.15 0.22
C SER A 112 -14.02 -17.52 1.50
N ASP A 113 -14.47 -18.56 2.21
CA ASP A 113 -13.78 -19.07 3.40
C ASP A 113 -12.32 -19.46 3.11
N ALA A 114 -12.06 -19.99 1.92
CA ALA A 114 -10.70 -20.30 1.47
C ALA A 114 -9.84 -19.03 1.30
N ALA A 115 -10.41 -17.97 0.70
CA ALA A 115 -9.72 -16.70 0.55
C ALA A 115 -9.44 -16.04 1.92
N LEU A 116 -10.40 -16.11 2.85
CA LEU A 116 -10.21 -15.67 4.23
C LEU A 116 -9.11 -16.44 4.95
N ALA A 117 -9.07 -17.77 4.81
CA ALA A 117 -8.01 -18.60 5.40
C ALA A 117 -6.62 -18.23 4.86
N VAL A 118 -6.50 -17.99 3.55
CA VAL A 118 -5.26 -17.55 2.91
C VAL A 118 -4.82 -16.16 3.42
N PHE A 119 -5.78 -15.24 3.55
CA PHE A 119 -5.54 -13.92 4.13
C PHE A 119 -5.05 -14.00 5.58
N GLU A 120 -5.74 -14.76 6.44
CA GLU A 120 -5.37 -14.94 7.85
C GLU A 120 -3.97 -15.56 8.00
N ALA A 121 -3.60 -16.50 7.12
CA ALA A 121 -2.26 -17.06 7.10
C ALA A 121 -1.21 -16.00 6.71
N ALA A 122 -1.50 -15.13 5.73
CA ALA A 122 -0.61 -14.04 5.34
C ALA A 122 -0.42 -13.00 6.45
N VAL A 123 -1.50 -12.66 7.16
CA VAL A 123 -1.46 -11.79 8.35
C VAL A 123 -0.57 -12.40 9.45
N ARG A 124 -0.75 -13.69 9.78
CA ARG A 124 0.08 -14.36 10.81
C ARG A 124 1.57 -14.41 10.46
N ARG A 125 1.91 -14.47 9.17
CA ARG A 125 3.30 -14.39 8.70
C ARG A 125 3.87 -12.98 8.69
N GLY A 126 3.03 -11.95 8.86
CA GLY A 126 3.41 -10.54 8.78
C GLY A 126 3.58 -10.03 7.35
N ASP A 127 2.98 -10.71 6.36
CA ASP A 127 2.97 -10.28 4.96
C ASP A 127 2.00 -9.11 4.74
N ILE A 128 0.93 -9.08 5.55
CA ILE A 128 -0.06 -8.02 5.58
C ILE A 128 -0.09 -7.43 6.99
N SER A 129 0.04 -6.12 7.07
CA SER A 129 -0.19 -5.33 8.28
C SER A 129 -1.20 -4.22 8.00
N TRP A 130 -1.65 -3.54 9.05
CA TRP A 130 -2.50 -2.37 8.89
C TRP A 130 -2.17 -1.31 9.91
N HIS A 131 -2.40 -0.06 9.53
CA HIS A 131 -2.30 1.08 10.45
C HIS A 131 -3.66 1.38 11.10
N ALA A 132 -3.62 1.96 12.30
CA ALA A 132 -4.79 2.51 12.95
C ALA A 132 -4.99 3.95 12.46
N PHE A 133 -6.15 4.23 11.85
CA PHE A 133 -6.74 5.58 11.74
C PHE A 133 -8.11 5.55 12.40
#